data_AF-A0A1Q7YFC0-F1
#
_entry.id   AF-A0A1Q7YFC0-F1
#
_cell.length_a   1.000
_cell.length_b   1.000
_cell.length_c   1.000
_cell.angle_alpha   90.00
_cell.angle_beta   90.00
_cell.angle_gamma   90.00
#
_symmetry.space_group_name_H-M   'P 1'
#
loop_
_entity.id
_entity.type
_entity.pdbx_description
1 polymer ?
#
loop_
_entity_poly.entity_id
_entity_poly.type
_entity_poly.pdbx_seq_one_letter_code
_entity_poly.pdbx_strand_id
1 'polypeptide(L)'
;MRYVSPKPFNYLAALCCLIQFALAPASIEAQRQSTPARTQRASGATAQQTSSTNHSRASMELLNEVAERARSFDDLYQRAHVQALAADALWPFDRERARAIFLRAWEAAKASDDAEQEQDGREIARVTEARDEILLKAAARDSVLRERFLRELLAQENDEDNAGQNSSSSTQDSSSSSVWREPSPQSARRIELGYELLRRGNPDAAISVVMPAASEGVNASLMIFLLRLRQKYVRPNGDELLLALIEAARNGLRTNANTILLLSSPIVSPELLVIVDERGSLQLRSVPRPAMSSGDSLYLIDMDTSNGLSAARSMPSVSSAFYSVAASILLRPSSEQANAQREAVAVYFAITRLLPFFVRDAQQFVPELQARANSLAEEIETERPFANSVGSTGARANRGRAPASLPLYGEDRCRHSRVGQSAPRCGEH
;
A
#
# COMPACT_ATOMS: atom_id res chain seq x y z
N MET A 1 48.65 20.50 9.82
CA MET A 1 47.39 20.89 10.49
C MET A 1 46.66 19.64 10.99
N ARG A 2 45.86 19.73 12.07
CA ARG A 2 45.05 18.62 12.59
C ARG A 2 43.58 18.86 12.24
N TYR A 3 42.90 17.87 11.67
CA TYR A 3 41.44 17.89 11.55
C TYR A 3 40.80 17.66 12.92
N VAL A 4 39.86 18.52 13.29
CA VAL A 4 39.07 18.42 14.52
C VAL A 4 37.63 18.11 14.12
N SER A 5 37.07 17.02 14.62
CA SER A 5 35.67 16.65 14.43
C SER A 5 34.79 17.24 15.55
N PRO A 6 33.62 17.82 15.23
CA PRO A 6 32.65 18.22 16.24
C PRO A 6 31.86 17.00 16.76
N LYS A 7 31.61 16.97 18.07
CA LYS A 7 30.70 16.00 18.71
C LYS A 7 29.30 16.63 18.89
N PRO A 8 28.21 15.87 18.75
CA PRO A 8 26.86 16.39 19.05
C PRO A 8 26.68 16.62 20.55
N PHE A 9 26.08 17.77 20.90
CA PHE A 9 25.76 18.14 22.28
C PHE A 9 24.30 17.76 22.60
N ASN A 10 24.11 16.90 23.61
CA ASN A 10 22.78 16.46 24.06
C ASN A 10 22.20 17.44 25.10
N TYR A 11 21.18 18.21 24.71
CA TYR A 11 20.42 19.08 25.61
C TYR A 11 19.07 18.44 26.00
N LEU A 12 19.07 17.48 26.93
CA LEU A 12 17.82 16.81 27.36
C LEU A 12 17.89 16.17 28.77
N ALA A 13 18.40 16.91 29.78
CA ALA A 13 18.45 16.42 31.17
C ALA A 13 18.51 17.52 32.27
N ALA A 14 17.93 18.71 32.04
CA ALA A 14 18.12 19.86 32.93
C ALA A 14 16.82 20.64 33.26
N LEU A 15 15.76 19.95 33.68
CA LEU A 15 14.53 20.61 34.17
C LEU A 15 13.74 19.75 35.17
N CYS A 16 14.38 19.31 36.27
CA CYS A 16 13.76 18.39 37.23
C CYS A 16 14.06 18.67 38.73
N CYS A 17 14.57 19.86 39.10
CA CYS A 17 15.12 20.12 40.44
C CYS A 17 14.66 21.43 41.13
N LEU A 18 13.37 21.79 41.09
CA LEU A 18 12.84 22.98 41.81
C LEU A 18 11.46 22.81 42.49
N ILE A 19 11.22 21.70 43.21
CA ILE A 19 10.20 21.68 44.28
C ILE A 19 10.71 20.87 45.49
N GLN A 20 11.64 21.43 46.25
CA GLN A 20 11.94 21.01 47.63
C GLN A 20 12.37 22.22 48.47
N PHE A 21 11.44 22.84 49.19
CA PHE A 21 11.77 23.71 50.32
C PHE A 21 10.63 23.79 51.35
N ALA A 22 11.02 24.00 52.61
CA ALA A 22 10.20 24.22 53.81
C ALA A 22 9.70 22.97 54.57
N LEU A 23 10.59 22.42 55.40
CA LEU A 23 10.24 21.61 56.56
C LEU A 23 10.90 22.21 57.82
N ALA A 24 10.10 22.70 58.77
CA ALA A 24 10.55 23.13 60.11
C ALA A 24 9.38 22.98 61.13
N PRO A 25 9.64 22.77 62.44
CA PRO A 25 8.75 21.93 63.26
C PRO A 25 8.15 22.61 64.52
N ALA A 26 7.43 21.78 65.31
CA ALA A 26 6.86 22.00 66.67
C ALA A 26 5.53 22.80 66.73
N SER A 27 4.46 22.34 67.40
CA SER A 27 4.41 21.64 68.70
C SER A 27 3.15 20.76 68.89
N ILE A 28 3.23 19.88 69.89
CA ILE A 28 2.15 19.09 70.54
C ILE A 28 1.40 20.08 71.49
N GLU A 29 0.09 20.06 71.80
CA GLU A 29 -0.82 18.97 72.18
C GLU A 29 -2.33 19.36 72.12
N ALA A 30 -3.21 18.43 72.51
CA ALA A 30 -4.58 18.65 73.05
C ALA A 30 -5.80 18.85 72.10
N GLN A 31 -6.40 17.69 71.78
CA GLN A 31 -7.76 17.32 72.26
C GLN A 31 -9.04 17.67 71.46
N ARG A 32 -9.66 16.59 70.93
CA ARG A 32 -11.12 16.36 70.73
C ARG A 32 -11.96 17.38 69.92
N GLN A 33 -12.42 16.96 68.72
CA GLN A 33 -13.77 16.38 68.54
C GLN A 33 -13.98 15.81 67.12
N SER A 34 -15.09 15.10 66.94
CA SER A 34 -15.34 14.15 65.84
C SER A 34 -16.11 14.72 64.64
N THR A 35 -15.95 14.03 63.49
CA THR A 35 -16.82 14.01 62.28
C THR A 35 -16.91 15.27 61.39
N PRO A 36 -17.19 15.14 60.07
CA PRO A 36 -16.97 13.97 59.18
C PRO A 36 -16.21 14.33 57.87
N ALA A 37 -15.30 13.45 57.45
CA ALA A 37 -14.61 13.58 56.16
C ALA A 37 -15.48 13.08 54.98
N ARG A 38 -16.37 13.92 54.46
CA ARG A 38 -17.05 13.68 53.16
C ARG A 38 -17.55 14.99 52.55
N THR A 39 -16.78 15.55 51.60
CA THR A 39 -17.18 16.38 50.40
C THR A 39 -15.99 17.23 49.92
N GLN A 40 -14.97 16.59 49.33
CA GLN A 40 -13.92 17.28 48.54
C GLN A 40 -13.49 16.54 47.26
N ARG A 41 -13.79 15.23 47.11
CA ARG A 41 -13.56 14.50 45.85
C ARG A 41 -14.51 14.87 44.70
N ALA A 42 -15.59 15.60 44.97
CA ALA A 42 -16.55 16.02 43.94
C ALA A 42 -16.14 17.31 43.21
N SER A 43 -15.49 18.27 43.89
CA SER A 43 -15.12 19.56 43.29
C SER A 43 -13.89 19.48 42.37
N GLY A 44 -12.93 18.60 42.68
CA GLY A 44 -11.73 18.42 41.86
C GLY A 44 -12.04 17.89 40.45
N ALA A 45 -12.97 16.93 40.33
CA ALA A 45 -13.40 16.42 39.04
C ALA A 45 -14.06 17.52 38.19
N THR A 46 -14.98 18.30 38.76
CA THR A 46 -15.66 19.38 38.04
C THR A 46 -14.70 20.51 37.65
N ALA A 47 -13.78 20.91 38.53
CA ALA A 47 -12.80 21.96 38.25
C ALA A 47 -11.77 21.56 37.17
N GLN A 48 -11.37 20.29 37.14
CA GLN A 48 -10.45 19.77 36.12
C GLN A 48 -11.16 19.52 34.78
N GLN A 49 -12.47 19.26 34.80
CA GLN A 49 -13.30 19.15 33.61
C GLN A 49 -13.66 20.51 33.01
N THR A 50 -13.92 21.54 33.83
CA THR A 50 -14.12 22.92 33.33
C THR A 50 -12.83 23.54 32.80
N SER A 51 -11.68 23.31 33.43
CA SER A 51 -10.40 23.78 32.90
C SER A 51 -10.10 23.13 31.55
N SER A 52 -10.26 21.81 31.42
CA SER A 52 -10.11 21.09 30.14
C SER A 52 -11.00 21.66 29.03
N THR A 53 -12.30 21.89 29.29
CA THR A 53 -13.20 22.47 28.29
C THR A 53 -12.85 23.91 27.88
N ASN A 54 -12.29 24.70 28.79
CA ASN A 54 -11.86 26.07 28.48
C ASN A 54 -10.60 26.09 27.61
N HIS A 55 -9.62 25.20 27.87
CA HIS A 55 -8.42 25.05 27.02
C HIS A 55 -8.78 24.54 25.61
N SER A 56 -9.77 23.65 25.50
CA SER A 56 -10.28 23.20 24.20
C SER A 56 -10.94 24.33 23.41
N ARG A 57 -11.73 25.21 24.06
CA ARG A 57 -12.29 26.40 23.39
C ARG A 57 -11.22 27.36 22.89
N ALA A 58 -10.28 27.73 23.76
CA ALA A 58 -9.18 28.62 23.38
C ALA A 58 -8.35 28.06 22.21
N SER A 59 -8.11 26.74 22.20
CA SER A 59 -7.43 26.05 21.10
C SER A 59 -8.23 26.11 19.78
N MET A 60 -9.55 25.90 19.82
CA MET A 60 -10.41 26.03 18.64
C MET A 60 -10.44 27.47 18.11
N GLU A 61 -10.53 28.46 18.99
CA GLU A 61 -10.49 29.88 18.63
C GLU A 61 -9.16 30.24 17.96
N LEU A 62 -8.04 29.79 18.52
CA LEU A 62 -6.70 29.99 17.95
C LEU A 62 -6.52 29.31 16.58
N LEU A 63 -6.95 28.05 16.42
CA LEU A 63 -6.88 27.34 15.12
C LEU A 63 -7.69 28.07 14.04
N ASN A 64 -8.85 28.61 14.41
CA ASN A 64 -9.65 29.43 13.52
C ASN A 64 -8.96 30.75 13.20
N GLU A 65 -8.40 31.44 14.19
CA GLU A 65 -7.66 32.69 14.00
C GLU A 65 -6.45 32.49 13.06
N VAL A 66 -5.76 31.35 13.16
CA VAL A 66 -4.68 30.95 12.22
C VAL A 66 -5.22 30.73 10.81
N ALA A 67 -6.33 29.99 10.64
CA ALA A 67 -6.95 29.78 9.31
C ALA A 67 -7.43 31.10 8.67
N GLU A 68 -7.90 32.05 9.49
CA GLU A 68 -8.31 33.37 9.04
C GLU A 68 -7.12 34.28 8.69
N ARG A 69 -6.04 34.28 9.50
CA ARG A 69 -4.80 35.01 9.17
C ARG A 69 -4.11 34.47 7.93
N ALA A 70 -4.12 33.15 7.71
CA ALA A 70 -3.52 32.54 6.52
C ALA A 70 -4.12 33.08 5.21
N ARG A 71 -5.36 33.61 5.22
CA ARG A 71 -5.97 34.27 4.05
C ARG A 71 -5.17 35.47 3.53
N SER A 72 -4.40 36.15 4.39
CA SER A 72 -3.61 37.33 4.03
C SER A 72 -2.17 36.99 3.63
N PHE A 73 -1.83 35.72 3.39
CA PHE A 73 -0.55 35.37 2.79
C PHE A 73 -0.60 35.62 1.29
N ASP A 74 0.38 36.33 0.75
CA ASP A 74 0.50 36.62 -0.69
C ASP A 74 0.77 35.34 -1.49
N ASP A 75 1.60 34.46 -0.94
CA ASP A 75 1.87 33.11 -1.44
C ASP A 75 0.62 32.23 -1.30
N LEU A 76 0.07 31.81 -2.46
CA LEU A 76 -1.16 31.02 -2.56
C LEU A 76 -0.96 29.56 -2.11
N TYR A 77 0.21 28.98 -2.36
CA TYR A 77 0.60 27.67 -1.87
C TYR A 77 0.60 27.65 -0.34
N GLN A 78 1.29 28.61 0.30
CA GLN A 78 1.37 28.71 1.75
C GLN A 78 0.01 29.03 2.40
N ARG A 79 -0.80 29.88 1.75
CA ARG A 79 -2.19 30.14 2.15
C ARG A 79 -2.99 28.84 2.22
N ALA A 80 -2.93 28.03 1.17
CA ALA A 80 -3.66 26.77 1.05
C ALA A 80 -3.14 25.73 2.06
N HIS A 81 -1.82 25.57 2.17
CA HIS A 81 -1.14 24.67 3.10
C HIS A 81 -1.53 24.92 4.56
N VAL A 82 -1.41 26.18 5.03
CA VAL A 82 -1.70 26.52 6.44
C VAL A 82 -3.20 26.43 6.75
N GLN A 83 -4.08 26.77 5.80
CA GLN A 83 -5.52 26.53 5.97
C GLN A 83 -5.84 25.04 6.09
N ALA A 84 -5.21 24.18 5.29
CA ALA A 84 -5.43 22.73 5.35
C ALA A 84 -4.90 22.10 6.65
N LEU A 85 -3.78 22.59 7.18
CA LEU A 85 -3.28 22.19 8.50
C LEU A 85 -4.23 22.61 9.64
N ALA A 86 -4.73 23.85 9.61
CA ALA A 86 -5.68 24.33 10.59
C ALA A 86 -7.02 23.57 10.53
N ALA A 87 -7.49 23.23 9.33
CA ALA A 87 -8.68 22.41 9.12
C ALA A 87 -8.51 20.98 9.68
N ASP A 88 -7.38 20.33 9.41
CA ASP A 88 -7.09 18.97 9.89
C ASP A 88 -7.03 18.92 11.43
N ALA A 89 -6.40 19.93 12.05
CA ALA A 89 -6.33 20.07 13.51
C ALA A 89 -7.69 20.41 14.15
N LEU A 90 -8.56 21.16 13.46
CA LEU A 90 -9.89 21.53 13.96
C LEU A 90 -10.91 20.39 13.84
N TRP A 91 -10.70 19.44 12.91
CA TRP A 91 -11.64 18.37 12.57
C TRP A 91 -12.24 17.57 13.75
N PRO A 92 -11.48 17.20 14.81
CA PRO A 92 -12.04 16.45 15.94
C PRO A 92 -13.05 17.25 16.76
N PHE A 93 -13.04 18.58 16.67
CA PHE A 93 -13.79 19.49 17.52
C PHE A 93 -14.94 20.19 16.80
N ASP A 94 -14.72 20.66 15.57
CA ASP A 94 -15.72 21.35 14.75
C ASP A 94 -15.58 20.91 13.28
N ARG A 95 -16.34 19.89 12.90
CA ARG A 95 -16.31 19.32 11.55
C ARG A 95 -16.88 20.26 10.48
N GLU A 96 -17.92 21.04 10.81
CA GLU A 96 -18.55 21.92 9.83
C GLU A 96 -17.63 23.09 9.46
N ARG A 97 -16.98 23.66 10.47
CA ARG A 97 -16.00 24.73 10.26
C ARG A 97 -14.71 24.21 9.63
N ALA A 98 -14.23 23.03 10.02
CA ALA A 98 -13.10 22.37 9.36
C ALA A 98 -13.40 22.09 7.87
N ARG A 99 -14.60 21.58 7.51
CA ARG A 99 -15.06 21.45 6.12
C ARG A 99 -15.00 22.78 5.37
N ALA A 100 -15.51 23.85 5.97
CA ALA A 100 -15.49 25.19 5.38
C ALA A 100 -14.09 25.79 5.23
N ILE A 101 -13.10 25.36 6.03
CA ILE A 101 -11.69 25.73 5.84
C ILE A 101 -11.06 24.86 4.73
N PHE A 102 -11.29 23.54 4.70
CA PHE A 102 -10.79 22.66 3.63
C PHE A 102 -11.26 23.10 2.24
N LEU A 103 -12.52 23.50 2.10
CA LEU A 103 -13.04 24.03 0.83
C LEU A 103 -12.31 25.32 0.42
N ARG A 104 -11.98 26.21 1.36
CA ARG A 104 -11.22 27.43 1.06
C ARG A 104 -9.77 27.14 0.70
N ALA A 105 -9.13 26.20 1.40
CA ALA A 105 -7.79 25.73 1.08
C ALA A 105 -7.73 25.18 -0.35
N TRP A 106 -8.73 24.38 -0.74
CA TRP A 106 -8.83 23.81 -2.09
C TRP A 106 -8.93 24.87 -3.20
N GLU A 107 -9.79 25.87 -3.05
CA GLU A 107 -9.86 26.97 -4.04
C GLU A 107 -8.58 27.83 -4.03
N ALA A 108 -7.91 27.99 -2.88
CA ALA A 108 -6.63 28.68 -2.79
C ALA A 108 -5.50 27.91 -3.50
N ALA A 109 -5.48 26.58 -3.42
CA ALA A 109 -4.54 25.75 -4.16
C ALA A 109 -4.80 25.81 -5.67
N LYS A 110 -6.06 25.68 -6.12
CA LYS A 110 -6.41 25.87 -7.54
C LYS A 110 -5.88 27.19 -8.10
N ALA A 111 -6.11 28.29 -7.37
CA ALA A 111 -5.57 29.60 -7.75
C ALA A 111 -4.02 29.67 -7.72
N SER A 112 -3.34 28.84 -6.93
CA SER A 112 -1.87 28.72 -6.94
C SER A 112 -1.39 28.06 -8.23
N ASP A 113 -1.96 26.89 -8.56
CA ASP A 113 -1.63 26.15 -9.77
C ASP A 113 -1.92 26.97 -11.04
N ASP A 114 -3.04 27.70 -11.07
CA ASP A 114 -3.40 28.60 -12.18
C ASP A 114 -2.38 29.76 -12.32
N ALA A 115 -1.93 30.35 -11.20
CA ALA A 115 -0.96 31.45 -11.21
C ALA A 115 0.46 31.01 -11.59
N GLU A 116 0.87 29.78 -11.24
CA GLU A 116 2.14 29.19 -11.68
C GLU A 116 2.12 28.89 -13.18
N GLN A 117 1.00 28.38 -13.71
CA GLN A 117 0.82 28.12 -15.13
C GLN A 117 0.94 29.40 -15.98
N GLU A 118 0.36 30.52 -15.51
CA GLU A 118 0.48 31.83 -16.19
C GLU A 118 1.92 32.38 -16.20
N GLN A 119 2.71 32.09 -15.16
CA GLN A 119 4.06 32.65 -15.01
C GLN A 119 5.12 31.89 -15.82
N ASP A 120 5.15 30.56 -15.71
CA ASP A 120 6.25 29.77 -16.29
C ASP A 120 6.07 29.47 -17.78
N GLY A 121 4.85 29.61 -18.32
CA GLY A 121 4.54 29.47 -19.74
C GLY A 121 4.90 28.11 -20.35
N ARG A 122 5.17 27.11 -19.50
CA ARG A 122 5.57 25.76 -19.88
C ARG A 122 4.53 24.77 -19.41
N GLU A 123 4.21 23.84 -20.30
CA GLU A 123 3.46 22.61 -20.04
C GLU A 123 4.31 21.58 -19.26
N ILE A 124 5.08 22.04 -18.26
CA ILE A 124 5.68 21.14 -17.28
C ILE A 124 4.54 20.73 -16.35
N ALA A 125 4.36 19.41 -16.18
CA ALA A 125 3.34 18.79 -15.35
C ALA A 125 2.99 19.66 -14.13
N ARG A 126 1.77 20.23 -14.15
CA ARG A 126 1.35 21.27 -13.19
C ARG A 126 1.63 20.81 -11.78
N VAL A 127 2.09 21.73 -10.93
CA VAL A 127 2.45 21.43 -9.54
C VAL A 127 1.19 21.21 -8.71
N THR A 128 0.57 20.05 -8.89
CA THR A 128 -0.59 19.60 -8.11
C THR A 128 -0.26 19.35 -6.63
N GLU A 129 0.98 19.61 -6.18
CA GLU A 129 1.47 19.37 -4.81
C GLU A 129 0.56 20.02 -3.75
N ALA A 130 0.12 21.27 -3.98
CA ALA A 130 -0.82 21.95 -3.09
C ALA A 130 -2.17 21.21 -3.01
N ARG A 131 -2.74 20.86 -4.16
CA ARG A 131 -4.02 20.14 -4.24
C ARG A 131 -3.92 18.73 -3.68
N ASP A 132 -2.85 18.02 -3.96
CA ASP A 132 -2.63 16.64 -3.52
C ASP A 132 -2.41 16.57 -2.01
N GLU A 133 -1.71 17.53 -1.42
CA GLU A 133 -1.62 17.63 0.03
C GLU A 133 -3.00 17.88 0.69
N ILE A 134 -3.80 18.77 0.13
CA ILE A 134 -5.15 19.11 0.65
C ILE A 134 -6.09 17.92 0.49
N LEU A 135 -6.09 17.30 -0.69
CA LEU A 135 -6.83 16.07 -0.98
C LEU A 135 -6.44 14.99 0.03
N LEU A 136 -5.16 14.78 0.30
CA LEU A 136 -4.68 13.76 1.22
C LEU A 136 -5.10 14.03 2.68
N LYS A 137 -5.07 15.29 3.14
CA LYS A 137 -5.61 15.65 4.47
C LYS A 137 -7.13 15.48 4.53
N ALA A 138 -7.87 16.00 3.56
CA ALA A 138 -9.33 15.90 3.50
C ALA A 138 -9.81 14.44 3.36
N ALA A 139 -9.11 13.62 2.57
CA ALA A 139 -9.44 12.22 2.32
C ALA A 139 -9.31 11.31 3.56
N ALA A 140 -8.45 11.69 4.50
CA ALA A 140 -8.35 11.03 5.81
C ALA A 140 -9.53 11.35 6.75
N ARG A 141 -10.34 12.37 6.43
CA ARG A 141 -11.35 12.95 7.33
C ARG A 141 -12.77 12.85 6.81
N ASP A 142 -12.97 13.01 5.50
CA ASP A 142 -14.29 13.12 4.88
C ASP A 142 -14.34 12.50 3.49
N SER A 143 -15.16 11.47 3.33
CA SER A 143 -15.43 10.87 2.03
C SER A 143 -16.12 11.84 1.07
N VAL A 144 -16.97 12.76 1.55
CA VAL A 144 -17.71 13.69 0.67
C VAL A 144 -16.77 14.72 0.05
N LEU A 145 -15.86 15.31 0.84
CA LEU A 145 -14.83 16.21 0.32
C LEU A 145 -13.87 15.47 -0.60
N ARG A 146 -13.44 14.26 -0.22
CA ARG A 146 -12.59 13.41 -1.06
C ARG A 146 -13.18 13.14 -2.44
N GLU A 147 -14.42 12.64 -2.52
CA GLU A 147 -15.04 12.31 -3.80
C GLU A 147 -15.33 13.57 -4.64
N ARG A 148 -15.48 14.74 -4.00
CA ARG A 148 -15.54 16.03 -4.70
C ARG A 148 -14.17 16.40 -5.27
N PHE A 149 -13.12 16.46 -4.45
CA PHE A 149 -11.78 16.87 -4.85
C PHE A 149 -11.15 15.92 -5.88
N LEU A 150 -11.33 14.59 -5.73
CA LEU A 150 -10.92 13.61 -6.74
C LEU A 150 -11.63 13.84 -8.08
N ARG A 151 -12.93 14.18 -8.07
CA ARG A 151 -13.67 14.45 -9.31
C ARG A 151 -13.20 15.72 -9.99
N GLU A 152 -12.96 16.79 -9.22
CA GLU A 152 -12.43 18.05 -9.76
C GLU A 152 -11.02 17.87 -10.35
N LEU A 153 -10.13 17.11 -9.68
CA LEU A 153 -8.80 16.80 -10.17
C LEU A 153 -8.84 15.98 -11.47
N LEU A 154 -9.59 14.86 -11.46
CA LEU A 154 -9.72 13.98 -12.63
C LEU A 154 -10.41 14.67 -13.82
N ALA A 155 -11.38 15.57 -13.58
CA ALA A 155 -12.01 16.31 -14.66
C ALA A 155 -10.98 17.18 -15.41
N GLN A 156 -10.11 17.88 -14.67
CA GLN A 156 -9.06 18.71 -15.25
C GLN A 156 -8.03 17.88 -16.02
N GLU A 157 -7.57 16.74 -15.48
CA GLU A 157 -6.67 15.82 -16.19
C GLU A 157 -7.24 15.41 -17.56
N ASN A 158 -8.54 15.10 -17.64
CA ASN A 158 -9.20 14.77 -18.91
C ASN A 158 -9.36 15.97 -19.86
N ASP A 159 -9.65 17.16 -19.36
CA ASP A 159 -9.76 18.37 -20.20
C ASP A 159 -8.40 18.75 -20.82
N GLU A 160 -7.29 18.53 -20.08
CA GLU A 160 -5.92 18.74 -20.56
C GLU A 160 -5.50 17.70 -21.62
N ASP A 161 -5.77 16.40 -21.39
CA ASP A 161 -5.52 15.34 -22.38
C ASP A 161 -6.20 15.63 -23.74
N ASN A 162 -7.41 16.20 -23.71
CA ASN A 162 -8.14 16.59 -24.92
C ASN A 162 -7.58 17.86 -25.58
N ALA A 163 -6.99 18.79 -24.81
CA ALA A 163 -6.38 20.01 -25.35
C ALA A 163 -5.02 19.75 -26.04
N GLY A 164 -4.22 18.83 -25.49
CA GLY A 164 -2.91 18.46 -26.06
C GLY A 164 -2.96 17.60 -27.34
N GLN A 165 -4.10 16.97 -27.65
CA GLN A 165 -4.24 16.00 -28.74
C GLN A 165 -4.21 16.58 -30.18
N ASN A 166 -3.98 17.88 -30.36
CA ASN A 166 -3.68 18.46 -31.67
C ASN A 166 -2.26 18.15 -32.18
N SER A 167 -1.41 17.50 -31.38
CA SER A 167 -0.09 17.01 -31.81
C SER A 167 0.11 15.53 -31.50
N SER A 168 0.45 14.76 -32.55
CA SER A 168 0.70 13.31 -32.55
C SER A 168 -0.49 12.41 -32.16
N SER A 169 -1.39 12.21 -33.12
CA SER A 169 -2.23 11.01 -33.19
C SER A 169 -1.36 9.76 -33.44
N SER A 170 -0.62 9.30 -32.42
CA SER A 170 -0.14 7.92 -32.40
C SER A 170 -1.34 7.03 -32.10
N THR A 171 -1.84 6.34 -33.13
CA THR A 171 -2.89 5.34 -33.05
C THR A 171 -2.60 4.40 -31.87
N GLN A 172 -3.40 4.48 -30.80
CA GLN A 172 -3.31 3.50 -29.72
C GLN A 172 -3.74 2.15 -30.29
N ASP A 173 -2.76 1.26 -30.49
CA ASP A 173 -2.99 -0.15 -30.77
C ASP A 173 -3.75 -0.74 -29.57
N SER A 174 -5.07 -0.80 -29.71
CA SER A 174 -6.05 -1.28 -28.72
C SER A 174 -6.02 -2.81 -28.54
N SER A 175 -4.85 -3.40 -28.76
CA SER A 175 -4.58 -4.84 -28.82
C SER A 175 -3.58 -5.32 -27.75
N SER A 176 -2.77 -4.43 -27.16
CA SER A 176 -1.94 -4.77 -25.99
C SER A 176 -2.70 -4.55 -24.67
N SER A 177 -3.67 -5.42 -24.40
CA SER A 177 -4.21 -5.58 -23.04
C SER A 177 -3.07 -6.00 -22.12
N SER A 178 -2.44 -5.04 -21.41
CA SER A 178 -1.29 -5.32 -20.55
C SER A 178 -1.61 -6.53 -19.67
N VAL A 179 -0.72 -7.52 -19.63
CA VAL A 179 -1.06 -8.84 -19.05
C VAL A 179 -1.46 -8.72 -17.56
N TRP A 180 -0.95 -7.67 -16.90
CA TRP A 180 -1.22 -7.29 -15.52
C TRP A 180 -2.54 -6.50 -15.31
N ARG A 181 -3.22 -6.15 -16.42
CA ARG A 181 -4.37 -5.23 -16.57
C ARG A 181 -4.12 -3.89 -15.89
N GLU A 182 -3.77 -2.86 -16.66
CA GLU A 182 -3.64 -1.51 -16.08
C GLU A 182 -5.02 -1.00 -15.58
N PRO A 183 -5.13 -0.42 -14.38
CA PRO A 183 -6.34 0.29 -13.96
C PRO A 183 -6.64 1.49 -14.86
N SER A 184 -7.89 1.97 -14.86
CA SER A 184 -8.18 3.29 -15.44
C SER A 184 -7.38 4.40 -14.73
N PRO A 185 -7.18 5.59 -15.36
CA PRO A 185 -6.54 6.73 -14.68
C PRO A 185 -7.21 7.07 -13.34
N GLN A 186 -8.55 7.05 -13.30
CA GLN A 186 -9.33 7.25 -12.08
C GLN A 186 -9.01 6.20 -11.00
N SER A 187 -8.90 4.92 -11.37
CA SER A 187 -8.56 3.86 -10.41
C SER A 187 -7.10 3.88 -10.00
N ALA A 188 -6.18 4.23 -10.91
CA ALA A 188 -4.77 4.45 -10.59
C ALA A 188 -4.61 5.54 -9.52
N ARG A 189 -5.27 6.70 -9.71
CA ARG A 189 -5.26 7.82 -8.76
C ARG A 189 -5.86 7.47 -7.40
N ARG A 190 -6.94 6.66 -7.38
CA ARG A 190 -7.51 6.12 -6.13
C ARG A 190 -6.56 5.19 -5.40
N ILE A 191 -5.85 4.31 -6.12
CA ILE A 191 -4.86 3.37 -5.56
C ILE A 191 -3.66 4.11 -4.98
N GLU A 192 -3.19 5.14 -5.68
CA GLU A 192 -2.12 6.04 -5.21
C GLU A 192 -2.51 6.77 -3.92
N LEU A 193 -3.64 7.47 -3.90
CA LEU A 193 -4.17 8.12 -2.69
C LEU A 193 -4.41 7.12 -1.55
N GLY A 194 -4.84 5.90 -1.88
CA GLY A 194 -4.93 4.78 -0.95
C GLY A 194 -3.57 4.44 -0.32
N TYR A 195 -2.49 4.34 -1.10
CA TYR A 195 -1.15 4.11 -0.57
C TYR A 195 -0.72 5.22 0.39
N GLU A 196 -0.98 6.48 0.07
CA GLU A 196 -0.62 7.60 0.94
C GLU A 196 -1.33 7.55 2.29
N LEU A 197 -2.61 7.19 2.29
CA LEU A 197 -3.39 7.00 3.51
C LEU A 197 -2.87 5.80 4.32
N LEU A 198 -2.44 4.70 3.69
CA LEU A 198 -1.76 3.58 4.39
C LEU A 198 -0.38 3.95 4.93
N ARG A 199 0.38 4.79 4.21
CA ARG A 199 1.67 5.32 4.70
C ARG A 199 1.45 6.14 5.97
N ARG A 200 0.42 6.99 5.98
CA ARG A 200 0.06 7.89 7.09
C ARG A 200 -0.73 7.26 8.25
N GLY A 201 -0.99 5.95 8.23
CA GLY A 201 -1.64 5.27 9.35
C GLY A 201 -3.18 5.22 9.32
N ASN A 202 -3.82 5.57 8.20
CA ASN A 202 -5.29 5.67 8.07
C ASN A 202 -5.85 4.53 7.16
N PRO A 203 -5.91 3.27 7.62
CA PRO A 203 -6.32 2.14 6.78
C PRO A 203 -7.80 2.20 6.35
N ASP A 204 -8.70 2.64 7.22
CA ASP A 204 -10.14 2.76 6.91
C ASP A 204 -10.38 3.77 5.78
N ALA A 205 -9.72 4.93 5.88
CA ALA A 205 -9.75 5.94 4.83
C ALA A 205 -9.21 5.36 3.53
N ALA A 206 -8.02 4.74 3.55
CA ALA A 206 -7.38 4.14 2.38
C ALA A 206 -8.29 3.15 1.64
N ILE A 207 -8.93 2.22 2.38
CA ILE A 207 -9.85 1.25 1.78
C ILE A 207 -11.06 1.95 1.18
N SER A 208 -11.66 2.92 1.89
CA SER A 208 -12.82 3.63 1.36
C SER A 208 -12.53 4.47 0.11
N VAL A 209 -11.27 4.85 -0.14
CA VAL A 209 -10.82 5.49 -1.40
C VAL A 209 -10.74 4.48 -2.54
N VAL A 210 -10.18 3.31 -2.25
CA VAL A 210 -9.82 2.26 -3.21
C VAL A 210 -10.99 1.33 -3.55
N MET A 211 -11.96 1.16 -2.63
CA MET A 211 -13.14 0.31 -2.81
C MET A 211 -13.88 0.50 -4.15
N PRO A 212 -14.15 1.74 -4.61
CA PRO A 212 -14.77 1.98 -5.91
C PRO A 212 -13.98 1.40 -7.10
N ALA A 213 -12.65 1.34 -7.03
CA ALA A 213 -11.81 0.78 -8.08
C ALA A 213 -11.99 -0.74 -8.26
N ALA A 214 -12.53 -1.44 -7.26
CA ALA A 214 -12.88 -2.86 -7.39
C ALA A 214 -13.99 -3.09 -8.44
N SER A 215 -14.78 -2.07 -8.80
CA SER A 215 -15.84 -2.16 -9.82
C SER A 215 -15.30 -2.32 -11.25
N GLU A 216 -14.06 -1.87 -11.52
CA GLU A 216 -13.35 -2.15 -12.79
C GLU A 216 -12.85 -3.61 -12.88
N GLY A 217 -12.96 -4.35 -11.78
CA GLY A 217 -12.49 -5.71 -11.62
C GLY A 217 -11.04 -5.81 -11.17
N VAL A 218 -10.52 -7.04 -11.20
CA VAL A 218 -9.21 -7.36 -10.63
C VAL A 218 -8.09 -6.91 -11.55
N ASN A 219 -7.21 -6.06 -11.02
CA ASN A 219 -5.94 -5.67 -11.63
C ASN A 219 -4.76 -5.90 -10.67
N ALA A 220 -3.54 -5.89 -11.21
CA ALA A 220 -2.33 -6.13 -10.41
C ALA A 220 -2.11 -5.06 -9.33
N SER A 221 -2.37 -3.78 -9.64
CA SER A 221 -2.14 -2.65 -8.73
C SER A 221 -3.02 -2.72 -7.48
N LEU A 222 -4.31 -3.05 -7.63
CA LEU A 222 -5.23 -3.36 -6.53
C LEU A 222 -4.76 -4.57 -5.71
N MET A 223 -4.21 -5.60 -6.37
CA MET A 223 -3.74 -6.78 -5.66
C MET A 223 -2.47 -6.50 -4.84
N ILE A 224 -1.54 -5.69 -5.34
CA ILE A 224 -0.38 -5.21 -4.58
C ILE A 224 -0.84 -4.34 -3.39
N PHE A 225 -1.85 -3.49 -3.60
CA PHE A 225 -2.44 -2.67 -2.54
C PHE A 225 -3.02 -3.54 -1.43
N LEU A 226 -3.87 -4.51 -1.79
CA LEU A 226 -4.48 -5.47 -0.87
C LEU A 226 -3.43 -6.29 -0.10
N LEU A 227 -2.37 -6.76 -0.78
CA LEU A 227 -1.29 -7.49 -0.12
C LEU A 227 -0.53 -6.61 0.89
N ARG A 228 -0.21 -5.36 0.54
CA ARG A 228 0.45 -4.42 1.48
C ARG A 228 -0.45 -4.04 2.66
N LEU A 229 -1.73 -3.79 2.39
CA LEU A 229 -2.76 -3.56 3.41
C LEU A 229 -2.79 -4.70 4.44
N ARG A 230 -2.85 -5.95 3.97
CA ARG A 230 -2.87 -7.16 4.83
C ARG A 230 -1.52 -7.52 5.46
N GLN A 231 -0.41 -6.98 4.96
CA GLN A 231 0.91 -7.09 5.61
C GLN A 231 1.05 -6.12 6.79
N LYS A 232 0.50 -4.91 6.69
CA LYS A 232 0.62 -3.85 7.72
C LYS A 232 -0.52 -3.87 8.74
N TYR A 233 -1.73 -4.24 8.34
CA TYR A 233 -2.93 -4.19 9.16
C TYR A 233 -3.61 -5.55 9.26
N VAL A 234 -3.91 -5.96 10.50
CA VAL A 234 -4.75 -7.14 10.77
C VAL A 234 -6.23 -6.80 10.47
N ARG A 235 -7.04 -7.83 10.24
CA ARG A 235 -8.50 -7.80 9.95
C ARG A 235 -9.31 -6.72 10.71
N PRO A 236 -10.46 -6.25 10.19
CA PRO A 236 -11.24 -6.77 9.04
C PRO A 236 -10.88 -6.18 7.68
N ASN A 237 -10.19 -5.05 7.71
CA ASN A 237 -9.89 -4.11 6.63
C ASN A 237 -9.50 -4.73 5.27
N GLY A 238 -8.63 -5.75 5.25
CA GLY A 238 -8.25 -6.42 4.00
C GLY A 238 -9.23 -7.45 3.45
N ASP A 239 -10.11 -8.02 4.28
CA ASP A 239 -11.06 -9.05 3.84
C ASP A 239 -12.24 -8.46 3.06
N GLU A 240 -12.69 -7.24 3.40
CA GLU A 240 -13.77 -6.53 2.70
C GLU A 240 -13.42 -6.24 1.24
N LEU A 241 -12.25 -5.64 0.98
CA LEU A 241 -11.78 -5.36 -0.38
C LEU A 241 -11.59 -6.65 -1.19
N LEU A 242 -11.13 -7.74 -0.56
CA LEU A 242 -11.01 -9.04 -1.22
C LEU A 242 -12.37 -9.62 -1.60
N LEU A 243 -13.39 -9.51 -0.73
CA LEU A 243 -14.76 -9.92 -1.06
C LEU A 243 -15.35 -9.10 -2.21
N ALA A 244 -15.16 -7.78 -2.21
CA ALA A 244 -15.60 -6.91 -3.28
C ALA A 244 -14.96 -7.30 -4.64
N LEU A 245 -13.67 -7.64 -4.65
CA LEU A 245 -12.96 -8.12 -5.84
C LEU A 245 -13.41 -9.52 -6.29
N ILE A 246 -13.78 -10.41 -5.36
CA ILE A 246 -14.35 -11.74 -5.68
C ILE A 246 -15.74 -11.60 -6.32
N GLU A 247 -16.62 -10.74 -5.79
CA GLU A 247 -17.94 -10.49 -6.37
C GLU A 247 -17.85 -9.70 -7.70
N ALA A 248 -16.90 -8.77 -7.84
CA ALA A 248 -16.61 -8.13 -9.14
C ALA A 248 -16.15 -9.16 -10.19
N ALA A 249 -15.29 -10.12 -9.80
CA ALA A 249 -14.89 -11.22 -10.69
C ALA A 249 -16.06 -12.14 -11.06
N ARG A 250 -16.93 -12.46 -10.10
CA ARG A 250 -18.14 -13.28 -10.34
C ARG A 250 -19.06 -12.68 -11.40
N ASN A 251 -19.31 -11.36 -11.31
CA ASN A 251 -20.24 -10.64 -12.17
C ASN A 251 -19.59 -10.10 -13.46
N GLY A 252 -18.26 -10.08 -13.54
CA GLY A 252 -17.52 -9.55 -14.68
C GLY A 252 -17.60 -10.42 -15.95
N LEU A 253 -18.07 -9.81 -17.06
CA LEU A 253 -18.07 -10.45 -18.39
C LEU A 253 -16.65 -10.72 -18.93
N ARG A 254 -15.63 -10.02 -18.42
CA ARG A 254 -14.21 -10.13 -18.82
C ARG A 254 -13.34 -10.82 -17.75
N THR A 255 -13.93 -11.70 -16.96
CA THR A 255 -13.23 -12.48 -15.94
C THR A 255 -12.74 -13.80 -16.52
N ASN A 256 -11.45 -14.09 -16.38
CA ASN A 256 -10.79 -15.27 -16.93
C ASN A 256 -9.83 -15.94 -15.92
N ALA A 257 -9.07 -16.95 -16.36
CA ALA A 257 -8.11 -17.66 -15.51
C ALA A 257 -7.05 -16.74 -14.86
N ASN A 258 -6.58 -15.69 -15.55
CA ASN A 258 -5.63 -14.73 -14.97
C ASN A 258 -6.24 -13.93 -13.82
N THR A 259 -7.54 -13.60 -13.88
CA THR A 259 -8.25 -13.00 -12.74
C THR A 259 -8.24 -13.93 -11.53
N ILE A 260 -8.47 -15.24 -11.73
CA ILE A 260 -8.44 -16.23 -10.65
C ILE A 260 -7.01 -16.42 -10.09
N LEU A 261 -5.99 -16.42 -10.96
CA LEU A 261 -4.59 -16.48 -10.52
C LEU A 261 -4.22 -15.29 -9.64
N LEU A 262 -4.61 -14.06 -10.00
CA LEU A 262 -4.40 -12.87 -9.17
C LEU A 262 -5.18 -12.92 -7.84
N LEU A 263 -6.46 -13.33 -7.87
CA LEU A 263 -7.27 -13.51 -6.65
C LEU A 263 -6.75 -14.61 -5.72
N SER A 264 -6.02 -15.59 -6.26
CA SER A 264 -5.42 -16.65 -5.45
C SER A 264 -4.28 -16.15 -4.56
N SER A 265 -3.53 -15.12 -4.98
CA SER A 265 -2.38 -14.59 -4.25
C SER A 265 -2.67 -14.28 -2.77
N PRO A 266 -3.69 -13.48 -2.40
CA PRO A 266 -4.00 -13.17 -1.00
C PRO A 266 -4.58 -14.34 -0.18
N ILE A 267 -4.80 -15.51 -0.77
CA ILE A 267 -5.41 -16.69 -0.11
C ILE A 267 -4.41 -17.86 -0.03
N VAL A 268 -3.68 -18.09 -1.11
CA VAL A 268 -2.87 -19.29 -1.39
C VAL A 268 -1.38 -19.01 -1.33
N SER A 269 -0.93 -17.88 -1.90
CA SER A 269 0.48 -17.52 -2.01
C SER A 269 0.70 -16.02 -1.79
N PRO A 270 0.52 -15.53 -0.55
CA PRO A 270 0.78 -14.13 -0.24
C PRO A 270 2.25 -13.82 -0.52
N GLU A 271 2.52 -12.61 -1.03
CA GLU A 271 3.80 -12.17 -1.62
C GLU A 271 4.05 -12.62 -3.07
N LEU A 272 3.19 -13.44 -3.70
CA LEU A 272 3.39 -13.86 -5.09
C LEU A 272 2.15 -13.62 -5.97
N LEU A 273 2.25 -12.69 -6.90
CA LEU A 273 1.32 -12.54 -8.02
C LEU A 273 1.71 -13.46 -9.18
N VAL A 274 0.71 -14.07 -9.80
CA VAL A 274 0.87 -15.00 -10.92
C VAL A 274 -0.14 -14.64 -12.00
N ILE A 275 0.32 -14.65 -13.25
CA ILE A 275 -0.52 -14.59 -14.46
C ILE A 275 0.14 -15.44 -15.55
N VAL A 276 -0.61 -15.75 -16.61
CA VAL A 276 -0.12 -16.35 -17.86
C VAL A 276 -0.15 -15.28 -18.96
N ASP A 277 0.96 -15.11 -19.69
CA ASP A 277 1.06 -14.12 -20.77
C ASP A 277 0.49 -14.60 -22.11
N GLU A 278 0.49 -13.69 -23.10
CA GLU A 278 0.00 -13.94 -24.46
C GLU A 278 0.76 -15.06 -25.21
N ARG A 279 1.94 -15.45 -24.70
CA ARG A 279 2.78 -16.55 -25.20
C ARG A 279 2.55 -17.85 -24.41
N GLY A 280 1.57 -17.88 -23.51
CA GLY A 280 1.30 -19.02 -22.63
C GLY A 280 2.37 -19.24 -21.55
N SER A 281 3.23 -18.25 -21.29
CA SER A 281 4.31 -18.34 -20.30
C SER A 281 3.87 -17.78 -18.95
N LEU A 282 4.30 -18.42 -17.87
CA LEU A 282 4.02 -17.98 -16.50
C LEU A 282 4.83 -16.73 -16.16
N GLN A 283 4.14 -15.65 -15.82
CA GLN A 283 4.75 -14.43 -15.30
C GLN A 283 4.52 -14.36 -13.79
N LEU A 284 5.61 -14.16 -13.05
CA LEU A 284 5.67 -14.20 -11.59
C LEU A 284 6.17 -12.85 -11.08
N ARG A 285 5.42 -12.19 -10.20
CA ARG A 285 5.83 -10.95 -9.55
C ARG A 285 5.81 -11.12 -8.04
N SER A 286 7.00 -11.11 -7.45
CA SER A 286 7.15 -11.05 -6.00
C SER A 286 6.73 -9.66 -5.48
N VAL A 287 5.99 -9.65 -4.38
CA VAL A 287 5.59 -8.46 -3.63
C VAL A 287 6.28 -8.55 -2.27
N PRO A 288 7.54 -8.11 -2.15
CA PRO A 288 8.31 -8.27 -0.92
C PRO A 288 7.64 -7.53 0.23
N ARG A 289 7.71 -8.12 1.43
CA ARG A 289 7.33 -7.41 2.66
C ARG A 289 8.22 -6.17 2.81
N PRO A 290 7.67 -5.02 3.22
CA PRO A 290 8.51 -3.88 3.59
C PRO A 290 9.44 -4.31 4.73
N ALA A 291 10.73 -3.98 4.61
CA ALA A 291 11.68 -4.22 5.70
C ALA A 291 11.22 -3.44 6.93
N MET A 292 11.03 -4.14 8.05
CA MET A 292 10.64 -3.50 9.31
C MET A 292 11.75 -2.57 9.77
N SER A 293 11.59 -1.27 9.49
CA SER A 293 12.38 -0.23 10.13
C SER A 293 12.09 -0.24 11.62
N SER A 294 13.13 -0.19 12.45
CA SER A 294 13.06 -0.39 13.91
C SER A 294 12.28 0.69 14.68
N GLY A 295 11.69 1.67 14.00
CA GLY A 295 10.85 2.72 14.57
C GLY A 295 9.33 2.56 14.37
N ASP A 296 8.85 1.72 13.44
CA ASP A 296 7.43 1.69 13.04
C ASP A 296 6.52 0.82 13.95
N SER A 297 6.99 0.53 15.18
CA SER A 297 6.40 -0.46 16.10
C SER A 297 5.17 0.02 16.89
N LEU A 298 4.67 1.22 16.65
CA LEU A 298 3.69 1.90 17.52
C LEU A 298 2.20 1.56 17.27
N TYR A 299 1.90 0.71 16.28
CA TYR A 299 0.51 0.29 15.96
C TYR A 299 0.28 -1.23 16.01
N LEU A 300 1.23 -2.02 16.51
CA LEU A 300 1.02 -3.44 16.81
C LEU A 300 0.44 -3.60 18.23
N ILE A 301 -0.88 -3.46 18.33
CA ILE A 301 -1.64 -3.83 19.53
C ILE A 301 -1.66 -5.37 19.64
N ASP A 302 -1.27 -5.89 20.80
CA ASP A 302 -1.29 -7.28 21.27
C ASP A 302 -1.09 -8.39 20.21
N MET A 303 0.12 -8.97 20.21
CA MET A 303 0.36 -10.31 19.68
C MET A 303 1.22 -11.14 20.63
N ASP A 304 0.58 -11.71 21.65
CA ASP A 304 1.06 -12.90 22.33
C ASP A 304 0.93 -14.13 21.41
N THR A 305 1.71 -14.15 20.33
CA THR A 305 1.83 -15.32 19.45
C THR A 305 3.26 -15.52 18.97
N SER A 306 3.95 -16.48 19.59
CA SER A 306 5.21 -17.08 19.11
C SER A 306 5.05 -17.89 17.81
N ASN A 307 3.84 -17.96 17.24
CA ASN A 307 3.53 -18.48 15.90
C ASN A 307 3.52 -17.35 14.85
N GLY A 308 4.62 -16.57 14.80
CA GLY A 308 4.68 -15.29 14.10
C GLY A 308 4.26 -15.33 12.63
N LEU A 309 3.28 -14.48 12.28
CA LEU A 309 3.03 -13.95 10.93
C LEU A 309 2.98 -14.99 9.79
N SER A 310 2.49 -16.20 10.09
CA SER A 310 1.92 -17.07 9.08
C SER A 310 0.77 -16.32 8.41
N ALA A 311 1.00 -15.90 7.17
CA ALA A 311 0.01 -15.53 6.15
C ALA A 311 -1.41 -15.43 6.72
N ALA A 312 -1.80 -14.23 7.21
CA ALA A 312 -3.04 -14.05 7.96
C ALA A 312 -4.22 -14.63 7.17
N ARG A 313 -4.60 -15.89 7.48
CA ARG A 313 -5.42 -16.73 6.59
C ARG A 313 -6.69 -15.96 6.27
N SER A 314 -7.14 -15.88 5.02
CA SER A 314 -8.43 -15.22 4.72
C SER A 314 -9.56 -15.84 5.57
N MET A 315 -10.63 -15.10 5.90
CA MET A 315 -11.69 -15.70 6.73
C MET A 315 -12.27 -16.92 6.01
N PRO A 316 -12.77 -17.95 6.72
CA PRO A 316 -13.34 -19.15 6.07
C PRO A 316 -14.39 -18.82 5.02
N SER A 317 -15.21 -17.79 5.25
CA SER A 317 -16.19 -17.23 4.31
C SER A 317 -15.57 -16.61 3.04
N VAL A 318 -14.44 -15.93 3.16
CA VAL A 318 -13.71 -15.34 2.02
C VAL A 318 -13.09 -16.43 1.17
N SER A 319 -12.50 -17.45 1.81
CA SER A 319 -11.93 -18.61 1.13
C SER A 319 -13.01 -19.43 0.40
N SER A 320 -14.15 -19.71 1.03
CA SER A 320 -15.24 -20.45 0.38
C SER A 320 -15.87 -19.67 -0.78
N ALA A 321 -16.06 -18.35 -0.62
CA ALA A 321 -16.48 -17.47 -1.70
C ALA A 321 -15.51 -17.55 -2.90
N PHE A 322 -14.20 -17.40 -2.65
CA PHE A 322 -13.17 -17.54 -3.67
C PHE A 322 -13.22 -18.88 -4.39
N TYR A 323 -13.24 -20.02 -3.67
CA TYR A 323 -13.24 -21.33 -4.33
C TYR A 323 -14.50 -21.55 -5.17
N SER A 324 -15.66 -21.07 -4.73
CA SER A 324 -16.91 -21.16 -5.52
C SER A 324 -16.82 -20.34 -6.82
N VAL A 325 -16.30 -19.10 -6.75
CA VAL A 325 -16.13 -18.22 -7.91
C VAL A 325 -15.05 -18.77 -8.84
N ALA A 326 -13.92 -19.22 -8.31
CA ALA A 326 -12.84 -19.85 -9.07
C ALA A 326 -13.31 -21.09 -9.83
N ALA A 327 -14.05 -22.00 -9.20
CA ALA A 327 -14.64 -23.16 -9.89
C ALA A 327 -15.60 -22.70 -11.01
N SER A 328 -16.49 -21.74 -10.74
CA SER A 328 -17.46 -21.21 -11.73
C SER A 328 -16.83 -20.50 -12.94
N ILE A 329 -15.54 -20.18 -12.89
CA ILE A 329 -14.78 -19.56 -13.98
C ILE A 329 -13.88 -20.56 -14.67
N LEU A 330 -13.17 -21.42 -13.92
CA LEU A 330 -12.27 -22.42 -14.49
C LEU A 330 -12.99 -23.60 -15.16
N LEU A 331 -14.23 -23.88 -14.77
CA LEU A 331 -15.08 -24.91 -15.40
C LEU A 331 -15.89 -24.39 -16.60
N ARG A 332 -15.71 -23.13 -17.01
CA ARG A 332 -16.35 -22.60 -18.22
C ARG A 332 -15.82 -23.35 -19.47
N PRO A 333 -16.68 -23.66 -20.46
CA PRO A 333 -16.24 -24.21 -21.74
C PRO A 333 -15.29 -23.21 -22.43
N SER A 334 -14.31 -23.73 -23.17
CA SER A 334 -13.36 -22.91 -23.92
C SER A 334 -14.13 -22.10 -24.96
N SER A 335 -13.81 -20.82 -25.15
CA SER A 335 -14.44 -20.02 -26.20
C SER A 335 -13.86 -20.40 -27.57
N GLU A 336 -14.68 -20.55 -28.62
CA GLU A 336 -14.23 -20.89 -29.99
C GLU A 336 -13.45 -19.75 -30.70
N GLN A 337 -12.95 -18.77 -29.95
CA GLN A 337 -12.36 -17.55 -30.49
C GLN A 337 -10.88 -17.72 -30.78
N ALA A 338 -10.27 -16.78 -31.53
CA ALA A 338 -8.85 -16.80 -31.89
C ALA A 338 -7.86 -16.77 -30.70
N ASN A 339 -8.34 -16.71 -29.46
CA ASN A 339 -7.56 -16.81 -28.23
C ASN A 339 -7.80 -18.13 -27.45
N ALA A 340 -8.57 -19.07 -27.98
CA ALA A 340 -8.97 -20.34 -27.33
C ALA A 340 -7.79 -21.04 -26.66
N GLN A 341 -6.71 -21.29 -27.40
CA GLN A 341 -5.52 -21.97 -26.89
C GLN A 341 -4.80 -21.17 -25.78
N ARG A 342 -4.79 -19.84 -25.84
CA ARG A 342 -4.22 -19.01 -24.76
C ARG A 342 -5.04 -19.13 -23.48
N GLU A 343 -6.36 -19.13 -23.63
CA GLU A 343 -7.31 -19.34 -22.53
C GLU A 343 -7.17 -20.77 -21.96
N ALA A 344 -7.09 -21.79 -22.80
CA ALA A 344 -6.87 -23.19 -22.43
C ALA A 344 -5.60 -23.39 -21.60
N VAL A 345 -4.45 -22.85 -22.06
CA VAL A 345 -3.18 -22.86 -21.32
C VAL A 345 -3.31 -22.14 -19.97
N ALA A 346 -3.95 -20.98 -19.93
CA ALA A 346 -4.13 -20.22 -18.70
C ALA A 346 -5.05 -20.94 -17.68
N VAL A 347 -6.16 -21.54 -18.14
CA VAL A 347 -7.07 -22.34 -17.33
C VAL A 347 -6.36 -23.59 -16.81
N TYR A 348 -5.62 -24.32 -17.66
CA TYR A 348 -4.85 -25.50 -17.28
C TYR A 348 -3.84 -25.19 -16.16
N PHE A 349 -3.06 -24.11 -16.30
CA PHE A 349 -2.13 -23.67 -15.26
C PHE A 349 -2.85 -23.24 -13.97
N ALA A 350 -3.97 -22.53 -14.08
CA ALA A 350 -4.75 -22.11 -12.92
C ALA A 350 -5.34 -23.30 -12.14
N ILE A 351 -5.91 -24.29 -12.83
CA ILE A 351 -6.39 -25.52 -12.19
C ILE A 351 -5.23 -26.26 -11.53
N THR A 352 -4.15 -26.53 -12.28
CA THR A 352 -2.99 -27.30 -11.78
C THR A 352 -2.35 -26.66 -10.55
N ARG A 353 -2.24 -25.32 -10.52
CA ARG A 353 -1.73 -24.57 -9.36
C ARG A 353 -2.65 -24.65 -8.15
N LEU A 354 -3.97 -24.57 -8.36
CA LEU A 354 -4.95 -24.44 -7.28
C LEU A 354 -5.48 -25.79 -6.77
N LEU A 355 -5.34 -26.88 -7.54
CA LEU A 355 -5.89 -28.19 -7.21
C LEU A 355 -5.51 -28.71 -5.80
N PRO A 356 -4.26 -28.57 -5.30
CA PRO A 356 -3.91 -29.00 -3.94
C PRO A 356 -4.70 -28.24 -2.84
N PHE A 357 -5.13 -27.02 -3.14
CA PHE A 357 -5.89 -26.17 -2.23
C PHE A 357 -7.39 -26.47 -2.30
N PHE A 358 -7.93 -26.78 -3.49
CA PHE A 358 -9.28 -27.34 -3.65
C PHE A 358 -9.44 -28.69 -2.91
N VAL A 359 -8.44 -29.59 -2.99
CA VAL A 359 -8.45 -30.87 -2.24
C VAL A 359 -8.50 -30.66 -0.72
N ARG A 360 -7.93 -29.57 -0.21
CA ARG A 360 -7.94 -29.24 1.22
C ARG A 360 -9.22 -28.54 1.67
N ASP A 361 -9.69 -27.55 0.90
CA ASP A 361 -10.67 -26.56 1.37
C ASP A 361 -12.03 -26.60 0.63
N ALA A 362 -12.12 -27.28 -0.53
CA ALA A 362 -13.31 -27.24 -1.39
C ALA A 362 -13.44 -28.52 -2.27
N GLN A 363 -13.45 -29.68 -1.61
CA GLN A 363 -13.36 -31.01 -2.25
C GLN A 363 -14.43 -31.30 -3.30
N GLN A 364 -15.63 -30.70 -3.16
CA GLN A 364 -16.75 -30.91 -4.08
C GLN A 364 -16.46 -30.55 -5.56
N PHE A 365 -15.51 -29.63 -5.82
CA PHE A 365 -15.15 -29.23 -7.18
C PHE A 365 -14.00 -30.03 -7.79
N VAL A 366 -13.30 -30.86 -6.99
CA VAL A 366 -12.07 -31.55 -7.40
C VAL A 366 -12.27 -32.48 -8.61
N PRO A 367 -13.32 -33.33 -8.69
CA PRO A 367 -13.48 -34.27 -9.80
C PRO A 367 -13.67 -33.55 -11.15
N GLU A 368 -14.48 -32.49 -11.16
CA GLU A 368 -14.76 -31.68 -12.36
C GLU A 368 -13.52 -30.92 -12.81
N LEU A 369 -12.78 -30.32 -11.87
CA LEU A 369 -11.52 -29.62 -12.16
C LEU A 369 -10.45 -30.57 -12.69
N GLN A 370 -10.34 -31.80 -12.16
CA GLN A 370 -9.42 -32.82 -12.67
C GLN A 370 -9.79 -33.26 -14.09
N ALA A 371 -11.07 -33.55 -14.35
CA ALA A 371 -11.54 -33.88 -15.70
C ALA A 371 -11.26 -32.75 -16.70
N ARG A 372 -11.52 -31.50 -16.30
CA ARG A 372 -11.23 -30.31 -17.11
C ARG A 372 -9.73 -30.16 -17.39
N ALA A 373 -8.86 -30.30 -16.38
CA ALA A 373 -7.42 -30.23 -16.56
C ALA A 373 -6.88 -31.31 -17.53
N ASN A 374 -7.39 -32.54 -17.45
CA ASN A 374 -7.01 -33.61 -18.37
C ASN A 374 -7.42 -33.29 -19.82
N SER A 375 -8.67 -32.83 -20.03
CA SER A 375 -9.15 -32.43 -21.37
C SER A 375 -8.31 -31.29 -21.98
N LEU A 376 -7.91 -30.31 -21.16
CA LEU A 376 -7.07 -29.20 -21.58
C LEU A 376 -5.64 -29.64 -21.88
N ALA A 377 -5.10 -30.65 -21.18
CA ALA A 377 -3.78 -31.19 -21.48
C ALA A 377 -3.76 -31.84 -22.88
N GLU A 378 -4.79 -32.63 -23.22
CA GLU A 378 -4.95 -33.23 -24.55
C GLU A 378 -5.11 -32.16 -25.65
N GLU A 379 -5.90 -31.10 -25.40
CA GLU A 379 -6.06 -29.92 -26.29
C GLU A 379 -4.72 -29.19 -26.52
N ILE A 380 -3.93 -28.98 -25.47
CA ILE A 380 -2.62 -28.30 -25.55
C ILE A 380 -1.56 -29.15 -26.25
N GLU A 381 -1.58 -30.47 -26.08
CA GLU A 381 -0.64 -31.39 -26.74
C GLU A 381 -0.95 -31.57 -28.22
N THR A 382 -2.24 -31.69 -28.58
CA THR A 382 -2.67 -31.91 -29.98
C THR A 382 -2.41 -30.70 -30.90
N GLU A 383 -2.36 -29.48 -30.37
CA GLU A 383 -2.00 -28.27 -31.13
C GLU A 383 -0.49 -27.94 -31.16
N ARG A 384 0.36 -28.66 -30.43
CA ARG A 384 1.82 -28.46 -30.43
C ARG A 384 2.68 -29.17 -31.52
N PRO A 385 2.18 -29.95 -32.51
CA PRO A 385 3.04 -30.90 -33.24
C PRO A 385 4.02 -30.30 -34.28
N PHE A 386 4.03 -28.98 -34.53
CA PHE A 386 4.82 -28.38 -35.63
C PHE A 386 6.09 -27.61 -35.23
N ALA A 387 6.41 -27.46 -33.94
CA ALA A 387 7.61 -26.72 -33.52
C ALA A 387 8.93 -27.54 -33.57
N ASN A 388 8.86 -28.88 -33.57
CA ASN A 388 10.03 -29.75 -33.37
C ASN A 388 10.54 -30.46 -34.65
N SER A 389 10.03 -30.14 -35.84
CA SER A 389 10.42 -30.82 -37.09
C SER A 389 11.62 -30.19 -37.84
N VAL A 390 12.07 -28.99 -37.43
CA VAL A 390 13.25 -28.32 -38.03
C VAL A 390 14.51 -28.65 -37.21
N GLY A 391 14.95 -29.92 -37.30
CA GLY A 391 16.12 -30.43 -36.57
C GLY A 391 16.85 -31.59 -37.26
N SER A 392 16.58 -31.84 -38.54
CA SER A 392 17.10 -33.01 -39.29
C SER A 392 17.82 -32.62 -40.59
N THR A 393 18.83 -31.75 -40.49
CA THR A 393 19.84 -31.54 -41.56
C THR A 393 21.09 -30.90 -40.97
N GLY A 394 22.17 -31.66 -40.80
CA GLY A 394 23.37 -31.11 -40.16
C GLY A 394 24.56 -32.05 -39.94
N ALA A 395 24.65 -33.18 -40.65
CA ALA A 395 25.83 -34.03 -40.56
C ALA A 395 27.05 -33.35 -41.23
N ARG A 396 27.95 -32.77 -40.42
CA ARG A 396 29.32 -32.50 -40.88
C ARG A 396 30.33 -32.80 -39.78
N ALA A 397 31.15 -33.82 -40.02
CA ALA A 397 32.19 -34.24 -39.10
C ALA A 397 33.27 -33.15 -38.92
N ASN A 398 33.80 -33.04 -37.71
CA ASN A 398 35.20 -32.66 -37.54
C ASN A 398 35.83 -33.47 -36.40
N ARG A 399 37.02 -34.04 -36.65
CA ARG A 399 37.69 -34.95 -35.71
C ARG A 399 38.64 -34.16 -34.80
N GLY A 400 38.68 -34.55 -33.53
CA GLY A 400 39.94 -34.72 -32.80
C GLY A 400 40.39 -33.60 -31.86
N ARG A 401 40.11 -33.77 -30.57
CA ARG A 401 41.14 -33.84 -29.52
C ARG A 401 40.55 -34.26 -28.16
N ALA A 402 41.01 -35.39 -27.64
CA ALA A 402 41.22 -35.60 -26.20
C ALA A 402 42.66 -35.10 -25.86
N PRO A 403 43.13 -35.04 -24.59
CA PRO A 403 42.52 -35.45 -23.31
C PRO A 403 42.11 -34.19 -22.47
N ALA A 404 41.84 -34.19 -21.14
CA ALA A 404 42.19 -35.17 -20.10
C ALA A 404 41.25 -35.22 -18.88
N SER A 405 41.72 -36.00 -17.90
CA SER A 405 41.16 -36.49 -16.64
C SER A 405 41.39 -35.59 -15.42
N LEU A 406 40.55 -35.82 -14.39
CA LEU A 406 40.64 -35.32 -13.00
C LEU A 406 42.01 -35.55 -12.32
N PRO A 407 42.24 -34.91 -11.17
CA PRO A 407 42.29 -35.72 -9.94
C PRO A 407 41.44 -35.21 -8.76
N LEU A 408 41.15 -36.15 -7.86
CA LEU A 408 40.60 -35.97 -6.51
C LEU A 408 41.74 -35.81 -5.47
N TYR A 409 41.36 -35.64 -4.19
CA TYR A 409 42.20 -35.45 -2.98
C TYR A 409 42.90 -34.09 -2.85
N GLY A 410 43.08 -33.54 -1.64
CA GLY A 410 42.58 -34.01 -0.34
C GLY A 410 43.12 -33.20 0.84
N GLU A 411 42.29 -33.09 1.87
CA GLU A 411 42.57 -32.93 3.31
C GLU A 411 43.69 -31.99 3.88
N ASP A 412 43.25 -31.24 4.88
CA ASP A 412 43.85 -31.09 6.23
C ASP A 412 44.71 -29.86 6.64
N ARG A 413 44.34 -29.38 7.85
CA ARG A 413 45.12 -28.76 8.94
C ARG A 413 45.48 -27.26 8.97
N CYS A 414 44.68 -26.58 9.79
CA CYS A 414 45.06 -26.07 11.12
C CYS A 414 46.10 -24.95 11.31
N ARG A 415 45.55 -23.89 11.95
CA ARG A 415 46.02 -23.21 13.18
C ARG A 415 46.99 -22.02 13.10
N HIS A 416 46.54 -20.99 13.84
CA HIS A 416 47.33 -20.00 14.60
C HIS A 416 48.09 -18.96 13.76
N SER A 417 48.29 -17.71 14.19
CA SER A 417 47.72 -16.81 15.20
C SER A 417 48.75 -15.69 15.35
N ARG A 418 48.29 -14.48 15.66
CA ARG A 418 49.02 -13.38 16.33
C ARG A 418 50.07 -12.54 15.57
N VAL A 419 49.85 -11.22 15.73
CA VAL A 419 50.84 -10.15 16.06
C VAL A 419 51.93 -9.90 15.00
N GLY A 420 52.01 -8.75 14.34
CA GLY A 420 51.86 -7.38 14.84
C GLY A 420 53.20 -6.64 14.68
N GLN A 421 53.19 -5.29 14.65
CA GLN A 421 54.37 -4.42 14.41
C GLN A 421 54.91 -4.50 12.95
N SER A 422 55.45 -3.43 12.33
CA SER A 422 55.52 -2.00 12.66
C SER A 422 55.84 -1.18 11.41
N ALA A 423 55.52 0.12 11.43
CA ALA A 423 56.05 1.15 10.52
C ALA A 423 57.62 1.25 10.63
N PRO A 424 58.39 1.98 9.76
CA PRO A 424 57.97 3.25 9.14
C PRO A 424 58.62 3.71 7.80
N ARG A 425 58.28 4.96 7.45
CA ARG A 425 59.10 6.03 6.81
C ARG A 425 59.14 6.22 5.29
N CYS A 426 58.95 7.49 4.93
CA CYS A 426 59.47 8.26 3.78
C CYS A 426 59.00 7.84 2.37
N GLY A 427 58.74 8.76 1.44
CA GLY A 427 58.74 10.23 1.54
C GLY A 427 58.15 10.88 0.29
N GLU A 428 57.76 12.15 0.45
CA GLU A 428 58.02 13.28 -0.47
C GLU A 428 57.89 13.02 -1.99
N HIS A 429 56.76 13.45 -2.56
CA HIS A 429 56.74 14.60 -3.46
C HIS A 429 55.36 15.25 -3.53
#